data_AF-A0A954PIL1-F1
#
_entry.id   AF-A0A954PIL1-F1
#
_cell.length_a   1.000
_cell.length_b   1.000
_cell.length_c   1.000
_cell.angle_alpha   90.00
_cell.angle_beta   90.00
_cell.angle_gamma   90.00
#
_symmetry.space_group_name_H-M   'P 1'
#
loop_
_entity.id
_entity.type
_entity.pdbx_description
1 polymer ?
#
loop_
_entity_poly.entity_id
_entity_poly.type
_entity_poly.pdbx_seq_one_letter_code
_entity_poly.pdbx_strand_id
1 'polypeptide(L)'
;MSVLAAFLVGLLTGILGMGCSLGLGILCVKWYSISGFEGASGYFVVFCGLAGGALGGVLGFVATLIAAQPNFSTSFVKGMGTATACWLSLFLIVSLACWVGSLGNRRSVVPQAESSEITEAMPGDRHRSDQMAAFGNESQSSTTTPSTSMPELQDSVDSWLRYWQKTATDSVERMQAAELIAAREHLHEELRAYVLGDDQVDYSPALYWIADSPQPEAQLVPIVSVAAARLIRQIELVNATSAGQDPGYELAAQVAVNFSAWRRAAATMRDCCQAEFCEELRRIVQLSQVRQDSHVMRQDVYRVASYYATQWCDAADSLKDPAAESKNRD
;
A
#
# COMPACT_ATOMS: atom_id res chain seq x y z
N MET A 1 -12.93 8.26 -47.93
CA MET A 1 -13.83 7.62 -46.94
C MET A 1 -14.81 8.65 -46.41
N SER A 2 -16.01 8.25 -45.98
CA SER A 2 -16.91 9.17 -45.29
C SER A 2 -16.40 9.48 -43.88
N VAL A 3 -16.69 10.68 -43.36
CA VAL A 3 -16.38 11.07 -41.97
C VAL A 3 -16.99 10.10 -40.96
N LEU A 4 -18.18 9.56 -41.28
CA LEU A 4 -18.85 8.53 -40.48
C LEU A 4 -17.97 7.27 -40.31
N ALA A 5 -17.30 6.82 -41.37
CA ALA A 5 -16.40 5.67 -41.28
C ALA A 5 -15.20 5.96 -40.37
N ALA A 6 -14.63 7.18 -40.43
CA ALA A 6 -13.54 7.58 -39.54
C ALA A 6 -13.99 7.62 -38.08
N PHE A 7 -15.20 8.13 -37.81
CA PHE A 7 -15.77 8.14 -36.46
C PHE A 7 -15.98 6.72 -35.92
N LEU A 8 -16.49 5.81 -36.76
CA LEU A 8 -16.70 4.42 -36.38
C LEU A 8 -15.38 3.69 -36.06
N VAL A 9 -14.33 3.90 -36.88
CA VAL A 9 -12.99 3.37 -36.58
C VAL A 9 -12.47 3.97 -35.27
N GLY A 10 -12.57 5.28 -35.08
CA GLY A 10 -12.18 5.94 -33.84
C GLY A 10 -12.86 5.31 -32.63
N LEU A 11 -14.19 5.14 -32.65
CA LEU A 11 -14.93 4.52 -31.56
C LEU A 11 -14.46 3.10 -31.25
N LEU A 12 -14.30 2.25 -32.26
CA LEU A 12 -13.84 0.86 -32.08
C LEU A 12 -12.41 0.80 -31.52
N THR A 13 -11.52 1.67 -32.01
CA THR A 13 -10.13 1.76 -31.53
C THR A 13 -10.09 2.30 -30.10
N GLY A 14 -11.00 3.19 -29.73
CA GLY A 14 -11.17 3.67 -28.35
C GLY A 14 -11.64 2.57 -27.39
N ILE A 15 -12.61 1.73 -27.79
CA ILE A 15 -13.04 0.58 -26.97
C ILE A 15 -11.87 -0.38 -26.74
N LEU A 16 -11.10 -0.68 -27.80
CA LEU A 16 -9.91 -1.51 -27.70
C LEU A 16 -8.87 -0.87 -26.75
N GLY A 17 -8.64 0.45 -26.89
CA GLY A 17 -7.73 1.21 -26.03
C GLY A 17 -8.12 1.17 -24.56
N MET A 18 -9.41 1.33 -24.27
CA MET A 18 -9.94 1.22 -22.92
C MET A 18 -9.68 -0.16 -22.32
N GLY A 19 -9.97 -1.23 -23.05
CA GLY A 19 -9.75 -2.60 -22.59
C GLY A 19 -8.28 -2.91 -22.32
N CYS A 20 -7.39 -2.55 -23.25
CA CYS A 20 -5.94 -2.72 -23.08
C CYS A 20 -5.43 -1.96 -21.86
N SER A 21 -5.76 -0.67 -21.72
CA SER A 21 -5.25 0.15 -20.62
C SER A 21 -5.83 -0.23 -19.26
N LEU A 22 -7.08 -0.74 -19.18
CA LEU A 22 -7.62 -1.36 -17.96
C LEU A 22 -6.77 -2.57 -17.55
N GLY A 23 -6.48 -3.46 -18.51
CA GLY A 23 -5.65 -4.64 -18.26
C GLY A 23 -4.24 -4.27 -17.78
N LEU A 24 -3.62 -3.26 -18.39
CA LEU A 24 -2.33 -2.74 -17.94
C LEU A 24 -2.40 -2.13 -16.54
N GLY A 25 -3.45 -1.38 -16.22
CA GLY A 25 -3.66 -0.85 -14.87
C GLY A 25 -3.68 -1.95 -13.81
N ILE A 26 -4.40 -3.04 -14.06
CA ILE A 26 -4.47 -4.21 -13.18
C ILE A 26 -3.09 -4.88 -13.04
N LEU A 27 -2.36 -5.04 -14.15
CA LEU A 27 -1.01 -5.60 -14.14
C LEU A 27 -0.05 -4.72 -13.35
N CYS A 28 -0.11 -3.40 -13.49
CA CYS A 28 0.70 -2.47 -12.72
C CYS A 28 0.42 -2.57 -11.21
N VAL A 29 -0.86 -2.57 -10.80
CA VAL A 29 -1.22 -2.74 -9.37
C VAL A 29 -0.62 -4.04 -8.81
N LYS A 30 -0.66 -5.13 -9.59
CA LYS A 30 -0.08 -6.41 -9.20
C LYS A 30 1.46 -6.41 -9.18
N TRP A 31 2.09 -5.81 -10.18
CA TRP A 31 3.56 -5.78 -10.30
C TRP A 31 4.22 -4.93 -9.23
N TYR A 32 3.59 -3.82 -8.86
CA TYR A 32 4.07 -2.90 -7.85
C TYR A 32 3.51 -3.18 -6.45
N SER A 33 2.75 -4.27 -6.28
CA SER A 33 2.13 -4.65 -5.00
C SER A 33 1.39 -3.50 -4.32
N ILE A 34 0.73 -2.64 -5.11
CA ILE A 34 -0.02 -1.51 -4.57
C ILE A 34 -1.19 -2.09 -3.78
N SER A 35 -1.23 -1.75 -2.48
CA SER A 35 -2.27 -2.20 -1.57
C SER A 35 -3.67 -1.94 -2.15
N GLY A 36 -4.49 -2.97 -2.26
CA GLY A 36 -5.88 -2.87 -2.73
C GLY A 36 -6.82 -2.16 -1.75
N PHE A 37 -6.32 -1.79 -0.57
CA PHE A 37 -7.13 -1.48 0.62
C PHE A 37 -7.73 -0.08 0.67
N GLU A 38 -7.35 0.84 -0.20
CA GLU A 38 -7.74 2.26 -0.06
C GLU A 38 -8.58 2.82 -1.21
N GLY A 39 -9.08 1.98 -2.12
CA GLY A 39 -9.83 2.44 -3.31
C GLY A 39 -8.99 3.23 -4.33
N ALA A 40 -7.84 3.78 -3.93
CA ALA A 40 -6.88 4.50 -4.77
C ALA A 40 -6.41 3.67 -5.98
N SER A 41 -6.12 2.38 -5.79
CA SER A 41 -5.76 1.48 -6.88
C SER A 41 -6.92 1.25 -7.86
N GLY A 42 -8.16 1.23 -7.37
CA GLY A 42 -9.35 1.17 -8.20
C GLY A 42 -9.51 2.42 -9.08
N TYR A 43 -9.39 3.61 -8.48
CA TYR A 43 -9.44 4.88 -9.23
C TYR A 43 -8.33 4.97 -10.28
N PHE A 44 -7.12 4.49 -9.94
CA PHE A 44 -6.01 4.42 -10.90
C PHE A 44 -6.34 3.53 -12.10
N VAL A 45 -6.87 2.31 -11.89
CA VAL A 45 -7.24 1.40 -12.98
C VAL A 45 -8.32 2.02 -13.87
N VAL A 46 -9.37 2.61 -13.28
CA VAL A 46 -10.44 3.28 -14.02
C VAL A 46 -9.89 4.45 -14.84
N PHE A 47 -9.02 5.27 -14.23
CA PHE A 47 -8.36 6.38 -14.91
C PHE A 47 -7.53 5.89 -16.11
N CYS A 48 -6.72 4.84 -15.94
CA CYS A 48 -5.97 4.23 -17.04
C CYS A 48 -6.89 3.78 -18.17
N GLY A 49 -8.01 3.14 -17.85
CA GLY A 49 -9.01 2.73 -18.84
C GLY A 49 -9.58 3.90 -19.64
N LEU A 50 -10.06 4.94 -18.96
CA LEU A 50 -10.64 6.11 -19.61
C LEU A 50 -9.62 6.88 -20.46
N ALA A 51 -8.41 7.08 -19.94
CA ALA A 51 -7.32 7.73 -20.67
C ALA A 51 -6.92 6.92 -21.91
N GLY A 52 -6.79 5.60 -21.77
CA GLY A 52 -6.52 4.68 -22.88
C GLY A 52 -7.61 4.71 -23.95
N GLY A 53 -8.88 4.75 -23.54
CA GLY A 53 -10.00 4.83 -24.46
C GLY A 53 -10.06 6.14 -25.24
N ALA A 54 -9.84 7.27 -24.57
CA ALA A 54 -9.78 8.58 -25.22
C ALA A 54 -8.61 8.66 -26.23
N LEU A 55 -7.41 8.26 -25.81
CA LEU A 55 -6.22 8.26 -26.67
C LEU A 55 -6.37 7.31 -27.85
N GLY A 56 -6.85 6.08 -27.63
CA GLY A 56 -7.11 5.11 -28.69
C GLY A 56 -8.13 5.62 -29.71
N GLY A 57 -9.16 6.33 -29.24
CA GLY A 57 -10.18 6.93 -30.10
C GLY A 57 -9.62 8.02 -31.01
N VAL A 58 -8.85 8.95 -30.45
CA VAL A 58 -8.18 10.01 -31.22
C VAL A 58 -7.22 9.41 -32.25
N LEU A 59 -6.42 8.42 -31.85
CA LEU A 59 -5.42 7.79 -32.71
C LEU A 59 -6.07 7.03 -33.87
N GLY A 60 -7.15 6.29 -33.62
CA GLY A 60 -7.93 5.61 -34.66
C GLY A 60 -8.61 6.58 -35.63
N PHE A 61 -9.15 7.69 -35.13
CA PHE A 61 -9.76 8.74 -35.96
C PHE A 61 -8.71 9.39 -36.87
N VAL A 62 -7.58 9.84 -36.32
CA VAL A 62 -6.49 10.48 -37.07
C VAL A 62 -5.88 9.53 -38.08
N ALA A 63 -5.61 8.27 -37.72
CA ALA A 63 -5.10 7.26 -38.64
C ALA A 63 -6.02 7.07 -39.85
N THR A 64 -7.35 7.07 -39.62
CA THR A 64 -8.33 6.95 -40.70
C THR A 64 -8.40 8.19 -41.58
N LEU A 65 -8.25 9.40 -41.00
CA LEU A 65 -8.18 10.63 -41.77
C LEU A 65 -6.94 10.70 -42.67
N ILE A 66 -5.78 10.26 -42.16
CA ILE A 66 -4.53 10.19 -42.95
C ILE A 66 -4.69 9.16 -44.08
N ALA A 67 -5.27 7.99 -43.76
CA ALA A 67 -5.51 6.93 -44.73
C ALA A 67 -6.48 7.37 -45.85
N ALA A 68 -7.40 8.30 -45.57
CA ALA A 68 -8.35 8.82 -46.54
C ALA A 68 -7.75 9.77 -47.59
N GLN A 69 -6.47 10.13 -47.50
CA GLN A 69 -5.82 10.98 -48.49
C GLN A 69 -5.73 10.29 -49.87
N PRO A 70 -5.88 11.04 -50.98
CA PRO A 70 -5.98 10.47 -52.33
C PRO A 70 -4.75 9.66 -52.79
N ASN A 71 -3.59 9.89 -52.15
CA ASN A 71 -2.35 9.17 -52.45
C ASN A 71 -2.32 7.75 -51.84
N PHE A 72 -3.28 7.39 -50.98
CA PHE A 72 -3.34 6.11 -50.30
C PHE A 72 -4.62 5.36 -50.72
N SER A 73 -4.48 4.31 -51.54
CA SER A 73 -5.58 3.41 -51.89
C SER A 73 -5.94 2.46 -50.74
N THR A 74 -6.37 3.03 -49.62
CA THR A 74 -6.68 2.28 -48.41
C THR A 74 -8.17 2.01 -48.28
N SER A 75 -8.52 0.72 -48.17
CA SER A 75 -9.85 0.29 -47.77
C SER A 75 -10.02 0.48 -46.25
N PHE A 76 -11.26 0.54 -45.79
CA PHE A 76 -11.61 0.64 -44.35
C PHE A 76 -10.82 -0.37 -43.49
N VAL A 77 -10.70 -1.60 -43.99
CA VAL A 77 -9.96 -2.69 -43.32
C VAL A 77 -8.48 -2.35 -43.14
N LYS A 78 -7.85 -1.71 -44.12
CA LYS A 78 -6.44 -1.27 -44.01
C LYS A 78 -6.30 -0.19 -42.95
N GLY A 79 -7.20 0.79 -42.90
CA GLY A 79 -7.18 1.86 -41.90
C GLY A 79 -7.40 1.36 -40.47
N MET A 80 -8.35 0.44 -40.28
CA MET A 80 -8.57 -0.21 -38.98
C MET A 80 -7.38 -1.08 -38.59
N GLY A 81 -6.81 -1.83 -39.54
CA GLY A 81 -5.64 -2.67 -39.32
C GLY A 81 -4.40 -1.87 -38.91
N THR A 82 -4.11 -0.74 -39.58
CA THR A 82 -2.98 0.13 -39.21
C THR A 82 -3.20 0.79 -37.85
N ALA A 83 -4.39 1.32 -37.57
CA ALA A 83 -4.71 1.91 -36.27
C ALA A 83 -4.55 0.89 -35.13
N THR A 84 -5.09 -0.32 -35.31
CA THR A 84 -4.99 -1.41 -34.33
C THR A 84 -3.54 -1.84 -34.13
N ALA A 85 -2.77 -1.99 -35.20
CA ALA A 85 -1.35 -2.37 -35.12
C ALA A 85 -0.53 -1.31 -34.38
N CYS A 86 -0.70 -0.02 -34.72
CA CYS A 86 -0.03 1.08 -34.02
C CYS A 86 -0.36 1.09 -32.52
N TRP A 87 -1.64 0.89 -32.17
CA TRP A 87 -2.07 0.88 -30.78
C TRP A 87 -1.50 -0.32 -30.00
N LEU A 88 -1.56 -1.53 -30.56
CA LEU A 88 -1.00 -2.73 -29.93
C LEU A 88 0.52 -2.64 -29.77
N SER A 89 1.22 -2.05 -30.73
CA SER A 89 2.66 -1.78 -30.61
C SER A 89 2.97 -0.82 -29.47
N LEU A 90 2.23 0.29 -29.35
CA LEU A 90 2.38 1.23 -28.25
C LEU A 90 2.10 0.56 -26.89
N PHE A 91 1.01 -0.20 -26.82
CA PHE A 91 0.63 -0.96 -25.63
C PHE A 91 1.74 -1.93 -25.19
N LEU A 92 2.32 -2.67 -26.13
CA LEU A 92 3.39 -3.62 -25.85
C LEU A 92 4.65 -2.91 -25.34
N ILE A 93 5.02 -1.78 -25.92
CA ILE A 93 6.17 -0.98 -25.48
C ILE A 93 5.96 -0.46 -24.06
N VAL A 94 4.79 0.12 -23.76
CA VAL A 94 4.48 0.64 -22.43
C VAL A 94 4.41 -0.49 -21.40
N SER A 95 3.76 -1.61 -21.75
CA SER A 95 3.68 -2.79 -20.87
C SER A 95 5.07 -3.33 -20.54
N LEU A 96 5.95 -3.41 -21.54
CA LEU A 96 7.34 -3.84 -21.35
C LEU A 96 8.10 -2.86 -20.45
N ALA A 97 7.95 -1.55 -20.65
CA ALA A 97 8.59 -0.54 -19.82
C ALA A 97 8.13 -0.62 -18.35
N CYS A 98 6.83 -0.75 -18.10
CA CYS A 98 6.29 -0.95 -16.75
C CYS A 98 6.78 -2.25 -16.12
N TRP A 99 6.84 -3.34 -16.90
CA TRP A 99 7.37 -4.61 -16.42
C TRP A 99 8.84 -4.50 -16.04
N VAL A 100 9.69 -3.91 -16.89
CA VAL A 100 11.11 -3.67 -16.60
C VAL A 100 11.28 -2.79 -15.36
N GLY A 101 10.48 -1.72 -15.24
CA GLY A 101 10.47 -0.88 -14.04
C GLY A 101 10.11 -1.66 -12.77
N SER A 102 9.16 -2.60 -12.86
CA SER A 102 8.80 -3.45 -11.73
C SER A 102 9.93 -4.39 -11.30
N LEU A 103 10.76 -4.86 -12.24
CA LEU A 103 11.94 -5.68 -11.92
C LEU A 103 12.98 -4.86 -11.14
N GLY A 104 13.16 -3.59 -11.47
CA GLY A 104 14.00 -2.67 -10.70
C GLY A 104 13.50 -2.52 -9.27
N ASN A 105 12.19 -2.32 -9.10
CA ASN A 105 11.58 -2.20 -7.77
C ASN A 105 11.72 -3.49 -6.93
N ARG A 106 11.66 -4.67 -7.56
CA ARG A 106 11.88 -5.94 -6.88
C ARG A 106 13.31 -6.15 -6.39
N ARG A 107 14.30 -5.47 -7.00
CA ARG A 107 15.71 -5.55 -6.56
C ARG A 107 16.00 -4.60 -5.40
N SER A 108 15.30 -3.47 -5.31
CA SER A 108 15.41 -2.55 -4.16
C SER A 108 14.65 -3.05 -2.93
N VAL A 109 13.67 -3.95 -3.11
CA VAL A 109 13.26 -4.84 -2.03
C VAL A 109 14.31 -5.95 -1.92
N VAL A 110 15.49 -5.57 -1.41
CA VAL A 110 16.48 -6.54 -0.94
C VAL A 110 15.71 -7.45 0.03
N PRO A 111 15.66 -8.79 -0.19
CA PRO A 111 15.36 -9.68 0.91
C PRO A 111 16.37 -9.31 1.98
N GLN A 112 15.93 -8.74 3.10
CA GLN A 112 16.82 -8.35 4.19
C GLN A 112 17.29 -9.62 4.93
N ALA A 113 17.87 -10.52 4.16
CA ALA A 113 18.52 -11.76 4.51
C ALA A 113 19.81 -11.75 3.70
N GLU A 114 20.94 -11.70 4.41
CA GLU A 114 22.32 -11.71 3.87
C GLU A 114 22.85 -10.38 3.28
N SER A 115 23.21 -9.42 4.13
CA SER A 115 24.34 -8.52 3.82
C SER A 115 25.08 -8.11 5.09
N SER A 116 25.60 -9.12 5.79
CA SER A 116 26.78 -9.01 6.63
C SER A 116 27.99 -9.29 5.76
N GLU A 117 28.45 -8.31 4.98
CA GLU A 117 29.86 -8.22 4.57
C GLU A 117 30.10 -6.90 3.81
N ILE A 118 31.00 -6.12 4.38
CA ILE A 118 31.97 -5.26 3.66
C ILE A 118 31.36 -4.01 3.02
N THR A 119 31.25 -3.00 3.87
CA THR A 119 32.04 -1.76 3.83
C THR A 119 32.73 -1.40 2.51
N GLU A 120 32.74 -0.08 2.25
CA GLU A 120 33.86 0.71 1.74
C GLU A 120 33.64 1.47 0.42
N ALA A 121 33.68 2.80 0.60
CA ALA A 121 34.04 3.85 -0.34
C ALA A 121 32.94 4.49 -1.22
N MET A 122 32.29 5.50 -0.62
CA MET A 122 32.21 6.84 -1.24
C MET A 122 33.57 7.21 -1.89
N PRO A 123 33.64 7.96 -3.02
CA PRO A 123 33.11 9.33 -3.03
C PRO A 123 32.66 9.92 -4.39
N GLY A 124 31.81 10.94 -4.29
CA GLY A 124 31.71 12.03 -5.26
C GLY A 124 30.92 11.72 -6.52
N ASP A 125 30.35 12.68 -7.22
CA ASP A 125 30.20 14.09 -6.97
C ASP A 125 29.24 14.57 -8.07
N ARG A 126 28.52 15.67 -7.79
CA ARG A 126 28.18 16.73 -8.76
C ARG A 126 27.79 16.32 -10.18
N HIS A 127 26.47 16.23 -10.46
CA HIS A 127 25.92 16.78 -11.72
C HIS A 127 24.39 17.02 -11.67
N ARG A 128 23.81 17.18 -10.48
CA ARG A 128 22.36 17.44 -10.32
C ARG A 128 22.02 18.93 -10.21
N SER A 129 22.90 19.80 -10.70
CA SER A 129 22.77 21.27 -10.52
C SER A 129 22.11 22.00 -11.69
N ASP A 130 21.94 21.39 -12.87
CA ASP A 130 21.61 22.18 -14.08
C ASP A 130 20.20 21.95 -14.68
N GLN A 131 19.36 21.06 -14.14
CA GLN A 131 18.04 20.78 -14.73
C GLN A 131 16.82 21.20 -13.89
N MET A 132 17.01 22.01 -12.84
CA MET A 132 15.89 22.66 -12.12
C MET A 132 15.49 24.03 -12.72
N ALA A 133 16.04 24.44 -13.87
CA ALA A 133 15.87 25.82 -14.37
C ALA A 133 14.66 26.07 -15.31
N ALA A 134 13.74 25.12 -15.56
CA ALA A 134 12.81 25.28 -16.69
C ALA A 134 11.29 25.17 -16.43
N PHE A 135 10.81 24.91 -15.21
CA PHE A 135 9.35 24.86 -14.97
C PHE A 135 8.95 25.50 -13.64
N GLY A 136 8.77 26.82 -13.65
CA GLY A 136 8.16 27.54 -12.53
C GLY A 136 7.99 29.02 -12.83
N ASN A 137 6.86 29.41 -13.43
CA ASN A 137 6.37 30.78 -13.32
C ASN A 137 4.85 30.77 -13.21
N GLU A 138 4.34 31.59 -12.28
CA GLU A 138 2.93 31.89 -11.99
C GLU A 138 2.13 30.87 -11.16
N SER A 139 2.46 30.78 -9.87
CA SER A 139 1.54 30.99 -8.74
C SER A 139 2.30 30.83 -7.43
N GLN A 140 3.07 31.86 -7.06
CA GLN A 140 3.63 32.00 -5.71
C GLN A 140 2.51 32.40 -4.75
N SER A 141 1.71 31.43 -4.31
CA SER A 141 1.14 31.50 -2.97
C SER A 141 2.20 30.99 -2.01
N SER A 142 2.60 31.85 -1.08
CA SER A 142 3.60 31.61 -0.05
C SER A 142 3.13 30.50 0.88
N THR A 143 3.26 29.23 0.48
CA THR A 143 3.25 28.13 1.43
C THR A 143 4.58 28.21 2.17
N THR A 144 4.59 29.00 3.24
CA THR A 144 5.64 28.91 4.26
C THR A 144 5.56 27.50 4.81
N THR A 145 6.33 26.57 4.24
CA THR A 145 6.57 25.27 4.88
C THR A 145 7.19 25.60 6.22
N PRO A 146 6.50 25.37 7.35
CA PRO A 146 7.12 25.62 8.64
C PRO A 146 8.36 24.73 8.68
N SER A 147 9.53 25.37 8.77
CA SER A 147 10.77 24.68 9.09
C SER A 147 10.57 24.09 10.48
N THR A 148 10.06 22.87 10.51
CA THR A 148 9.81 22.14 11.75
C THR A 148 11.16 21.59 12.12
N SER A 149 11.85 22.30 13.00
CA SER A 149 13.06 21.78 13.62
C SER A 149 12.76 20.39 14.18
N MET A 150 13.65 19.43 13.92
CA MET A 150 13.60 18.11 14.54
C MET A 150 13.47 18.28 16.06
N PRO A 151 12.67 17.43 16.74
CA PRO A 151 12.57 17.46 18.19
C PRO A 151 13.95 17.31 18.83
N GLU A 152 14.14 17.84 20.04
CA GLU A 152 15.37 17.60 20.79
C GLU A 152 15.33 16.20 21.42
N LEU A 153 16.49 15.60 21.65
CA LEU A 153 16.59 14.24 22.22
C LEU A 153 15.89 14.11 23.59
N GLN A 154 15.68 15.22 24.29
CA GLN A 154 15.02 15.29 25.60
C GLN A 154 13.49 15.27 25.51
N ASP A 155 12.91 15.46 24.32
CA ASP A 155 11.45 15.46 24.16
C ASP A 155 10.86 14.07 24.44
N SER A 156 9.59 14.00 24.82
CA SER A 156 8.89 12.72 25.08
C SER A 156 8.84 11.83 23.83
N VAL A 157 8.82 10.51 23.98
CA VAL A 157 8.70 9.56 22.85
C VAL A 157 7.54 9.87 21.90
N ASP A 158 6.42 10.41 22.40
CA ASP A 158 5.25 10.78 21.58
C ASP A 158 5.57 11.83 20.49
N SER A 159 6.41 12.82 20.81
CA SER A 159 6.79 13.86 19.84
C SER A 159 7.59 13.29 18.67
N TRP A 160 8.28 12.18 18.90
CA TRP A 160 9.05 11.45 17.91
C TRP A 160 8.18 10.44 17.14
N LEU A 161 7.22 9.81 17.80
CA LEU A 161 6.32 8.85 17.16
C LEU A 161 5.41 9.48 16.09
N ARG A 162 5.26 10.81 16.07
CA ARG A 162 4.57 11.53 14.98
C ARG A 162 5.11 11.21 13.58
N TYR A 163 6.40 10.86 13.45
CA TYR A 163 7.01 10.51 12.16
C TYR A 163 6.55 9.14 11.62
N TRP A 164 5.89 8.33 12.45
CA TRP A 164 5.23 7.08 12.06
C TRP A 164 3.72 7.20 11.94
N GLN A 165 3.16 8.40 12.09
CA GLN A 165 1.75 8.64 11.76
C GLN A 165 1.54 8.51 10.25
N LYS A 166 0.35 8.06 9.85
CA LYS A 166 -0.02 7.72 8.47
C LYS A 166 0.25 8.85 7.45
N THR A 167 0.31 10.10 7.90
CA THR A 167 0.52 11.30 7.09
C THR A 167 1.98 11.70 6.88
N ALA A 168 2.94 11.09 7.58
CA ALA A 168 4.35 11.46 7.46
C ALA A 168 4.95 10.92 6.15
N THR A 169 5.14 11.77 5.15
CA THR A 169 5.58 11.37 3.79
C THR A 169 7.09 11.31 3.59
N ASP A 170 7.92 11.87 4.48
CA ASP A 170 9.36 11.92 4.26
C ASP A 170 10.09 10.70 4.86
N SER A 171 10.61 9.84 3.97
CA SER A 171 11.40 8.68 4.36
C SER A 171 12.72 9.03 5.04
N VAL A 172 13.30 10.20 4.73
CA VAL A 172 14.59 10.64 5.29
C VAL A 172 14.42 11.08 6.73
N GLU A 173 13.41 11.91 7.02
CA GLU A 173 13.10 12.35 8.39
C GLU A 173 12.76 11.15 9.29
N ARG A 174 12.01 10.17 8.76
CA ARG A 174 11.64 8.97 9.50
C ARG A 174 12.86 8.12 9.87
N MET A 175 13.83 8.00 8.96
CA MET A 175 15.09 7.29 9.22
C MET A 175 15.95 8.01 10.27
N GLN A 176 16.07 9.34 10.19
CA GLN A 176 16.80 10.13 11.19
C GLN A 176 16.13 10.05 12.57
N ALA A 177 14.79 10.14 12.61
CA ALA A 177 14.04 9.95 13.84
C ALA A 177 14.26 8.54 14.41
N ALA A 178 14.38 7.51 13.56
CA ALA A 178 14.57 6.13 14.02
C ALA A 178 15.89 5.97 14.76
N GLU A 179 16.98 6.52 14.20
CA GLU A 179 18.31 6.52 14.80
C GLU A 179 18.33 7.27 16.14
N LEU A 180 17.68 8.43 16.21
CA LEU A 180 17.64 9.25 17.43
C LEU A 180 16.80 8.62 18.54
N ILE A 181 15.65 8.03 18.19
CA ILE A 181 14.81 7.30 19.16
C ILE A 181 15.55 6.07 19.68
N ALA A 182 16.22 5.31 18.81
CA ALA A 182 16.97 4.11 19.18
C ALA A 182 18.14 4.41 20.16
N ALA A 183 18.67 5.63 20.14
CA ALA A 183 19.76 6.05 21.03
C ALA A 183 19.30 6.45 22.45
N ARG A 184 17.99 6.40 22.77
CA ARG A 184 17.46 6.83 24.08
C ARG A 184 17.68 5.76 25.15
N GLU A 185 18.21 6.19 26.30
CA GLU A 185 18.54 5.30 27.44
C GLU A 185 17.31 4.58 28.03
N HIS A 186 16.14 5.22 28.06
CA HIS A 186 14.92 4.69 28.67
C HIS A 186 13.83 4.33 27.64
N LEU A 187 14.21 4.07 26.40
CA LEU A 187 13.28 3.85 25.29
C LEU A 187 12.22 2.79 25.57
N HIS A 188 12.62 1.65 26.14
CA HIS A 188 11.71 0.53 26.41
C HIS A 188 10.63 0.87 27.43
N GLU A 189 10.99 1.63 28.47
CA GLU A 189 10.06 2.07 29.51
C GLU A 189 9.08 3.11 28.94
N GLU A 190 9.59 4.06 28.15
CA GLU A 190 8.78 5.08 27.48
C GLU A 190 7.80 4.46 26.47
N LEU A 191 8.25 3.54 25.62
CA LEU A 191 7.39 2.84 24.67
C LEU A 191 6.34 1.98 25.36
N ARG A 192 6.72 1.29 26.44
CA ARG A 192 5.78 0.50 27.24
C ARG A 192 4.72 1.39 27.88
N ALA A 193 5.14 2.52 28.47
CA ALA A 193 4.23 3.50 29.05
C ALA A 193 3.29 4.10 27.98
N TYR A 194 3.80 4.36 26.79
CA TYR A 194 3.02 4.85 25.65
C TYR A 194 1.94 3.84 25.23
N VAL A 195 2.32 2.57 25.01
CA VAL A 195 1.39 1.49 24.62
C VAL A 195 0.37 1.19 25.71
N LEU A 196 0.74 1.35 26.99
CA LEU A 196 -0.15 1.14 28.14
C LEU A 196 -0.99 2.35 28.54
N GLY A 197 -0.68 3.55 28.07
CA GLY A 197 -1.36 4.77 28.49
C GLY A 197 -2.88 4.69 28.28
N ASP A 198 -3.66 4.88 29.34
CA ASP A 198 -5.12 4.74 29.28
C ASP A 198 -5.75 5.76 28.31
N ASP A 199 -5.17 6.95 28.21
CA ASP A 199 -5.64 8.04 27.35
C ASP A 199 -5.32 7.83 25.85
N GLN A 200 -4.44 6.88 25.52
CA GLN A 200 -3.98 6.67 24.14
C GLN A 200 -4.88 5.70 23.38
N VAL A 201 -5.78 6.23 22.56
CA VAL A 201 -6.65 5.41 21.69
C VAL A 201 -5.83 4.73 20.57
N ASP A 202 -4.81 5.43 20.08
CA ASP A 202 -3.95 4.99 18.98
C ASP A 202 -2.51 4.80 19.47
N TYR A 203 -2.08 3.54 19.54
CA TYR A 203 -0.70 3.14 19.84
C TYR A 203 0.00 2.55 18.61
N SER A 204 -0.61 2.68 17.43
CA SER A 204 -0.05 2.19 16.17
C SER A 204 1.30 2.81 15.80
N PRO A 205 1.59 4.11 16.07
CA PRO A 205 2.89 4.68 15.72
C PRO A 205 4.07 4.00 16.43
N ALA A 206 3.91 3.65 17.71
CA ALA A 206 4.93 2.90 18.46
C ALA A 206 5.22 1.53 17.84
N LEU A 207 4.16 0.82 17.41
CA LEU A 207 4.30 -0.48 16.78
C LEU A 207 4.89 -0.40 15.37
N TYR A 208 4.55 0.64 14.60
CA TYR A 208 5.19 0.89 13.31
C TYR A 208 6.67 1.23 13.48
N TRP A 209 7.04 2.00 14.51
CA TRP A 209 8.45 2.23 14.85
C TRP A 209 9.17 0.92 15.15
N ILE A 210 8.60 0.04 16.00
CA ILE A 210 9.19 -1.29 16.29
C ILE A 210 9.36 -2.09 14.99
N ALA A 211 8.35 -2.07 14.12
CA ALA A 211 8.36 -2.82 12.87
C ALA A 211 9.37 -2.30 11.84
N ASP A 212 9.65 -1.00 11.84
CA ASP A 212 10.60 -0.33 10.95
C ASP A 212 12.00 -0.20 11.57
N SER A 213 12.19 -0.63 12.82
CA SER A 213 13.50 -0.59 13.48
C SER A 213 14.48 -1.53 12.76
N PRO A 214 15.71 -1.08 12.43
CA PRO A 214 16.66 -1.89 11.66
C PRO A 214 17.17 -3.10 12.44
N GLN A 215 17.21 -3.02 13.77
CA GLN A 215 17.65 -4.10 14.67
C GLN A 215 16.76 -4.08 15.93
N PRO A 216 15.54 -4.62 15.87
CA PRO A 216 14.68 -4.63 17.03
C PRO A 216 15.26 -5.56 18.10
N GLU A 217 15.34 -5.06 19.33
CA GLU A 217 15.87 -5.82 20.45
C GLU A 217 14.82 -6.77 21.03
N ALA A 218 15.27 -7.91 21.58
CA ALA A 218 14.38 -8.87 22.25
C ALA A 218 13.60 -8.25 23.45
N GLN A 219 14.11 -7.15 24.02
CA GLN A 219 13.44 -6.39 25.08
C GLN A 219 12.12 -5.73 24.61
N LEU A 220 11.90 -5.62 23.30
CA LEU A 220 10.65 -5.10 22.71
C LEU A 220 9.54 -6.16 22.63
N VAL A 221 9.85 -7.46 22.72
CA VAL A 221 8.85 -8.56 22.64
C VAL A 221 7.73 -8.39 23.69
N PRO A 222 8.01 -8.09 24.97
CA PRO A 222 6.96 -7.85 25.96
C PRO A 222 6.06 -6.66 25.61
N ILE A 223 6.58 -5.63 24.95
CA ILE A 223 5.78 -4.45 24.54
C ILE A 223 4.78 -4.85 23.44
N VAL A 224 5.23 -5.62 22.45
CA VAL A 224 4.35 -6.14 21.37
C VAL A 224 3.29 -7.10 21.93
N SER A 225 3.65 -7.90 22.94
CA SER A 225 2.71 -8.80 23.63
C SER A 225 1.65 -8.02 24.41
N VAL A 226 2.06 -6.96 25.12
CA VAL A 226 1.14 -6.04 25.83
C VAL A 226 0.19 -5.34 24.85
N ALA A 227 0.69 -4.89 23.70
CA ALA A 227 -0.14 -4.31 22.64
C ALA A 227 -1.18 -5.31 22.10
N ALA A 228 -0.83 -6.60 22.01
CA ALA A 228 -1.76 -7.67 21.64
C ALA A 228 -2.90 -7.80 22.66
N ALA A 229 -2.56 -7.82 23.96
CA ALA A 229 -3.55 -7.91 25.03
C ALA A 229 -4.50 -6.71 25.02
N ARG A 230 -3.99 -5.49 24.74
CA ARG A 230 -4.81 -4.29 24.57
C ARG A 230 -5.74 -4.41 23.36
N LEU A 231 -5.21 -4.86 22.22
CA LEU A 231 -5.99 -5.08 21.00
C LEU A 231 -7.13 -6.09 21.24
N ILE A 232 -6.84 -7.19 21.95
CA ILE A 232 -7.85 -8.19 22.34
C ILE A 232 -8.99 -7.55 23.13
N ARG A 233 -8.68 -6.69 24.12
CA ARG A 233 -9.71 -5.95 24.87
C ARG A 233 -10.52 -5.00 23.97
N GLN A 234 -9.88 -4.35 22.99
CA GLN A 234 -10.60 -3.49 22.04
C GLN A 234 -11.55 -4.31 21.15
N ILE A 235 -11.15 -5.51 20.72
CA ILE A 235 -12.03 -6.43 19.99
C ILE A 235 -13.22 -6.85 20.87
N GLU A 236 -12.96 -7.18 22.14
CA GLU A 236 -14.03 -7.52 23.10
C GLU A 236 -15.01 -6.34 23.30
N LEU A 237 -14.50 -5.11 23.34
CA LEU A 237 -15.33 -3.91 23.40
C LEU A 237 -16.21 -3.75 22.15
N VAL A 238 -15.63 -3.91 20.95
CA VAL A 238 -16.38 -3.88 19.67
C VAL A 238 -17.45 -4.97 19.63
N ASN A 239 -17.14 -6.15 20.16
CA ASN A 239 -18.10 -7.25 20.24
C ASN A 239 -19.24 -6.98 21.23
N ALA A 240 -19.01 -6.17 22.26
CA ALA A 240 -20.01 -5.77 23.24
C ALA A 240 -20.90 -4.61 22.76
N THR A 241 -20.45 -3.80 21.80
CA THR A 241 -21.31 -2.80 21.14
C THR A 241 -22.24 -3.45 20.12
N SER A 242 -23.38 -2.81 19.86
CA SER A 242 -24.30 -3.15 18.77
C SER A 242 -24.09 -2.24 17.56
N ALA A 243 -24.58 -2.63 16.38
CA ALA A 243 -24.54 -1.78 15.18
C ALA A 243 -25.22 -0.41 15.37
N GLY A 244 -26.22 -0.32 16.25
CA GLY A 244 -26.86 0.96 16.58
C GLY A 244 -26.01 1.87 17.47
N GLN A 245 -25.07 1.31 18.25
CA GLN A 245 -24.17 2.06 19.13
C GLN A 245 -22.88 2.49 18.44
N ASP A 246 -22.49 1.78 17.37
CA ASP A 246 -21.37 2.13 16.49
C ASP A 246 -21.81 2.07 15.03
N PRO A 247 -22.66 3.02 14.58
CA PRO A 247 -23.24 2.99 13.23
C PRO A 247 -22.19 3.24 12.13
N GLY A 248 -21.09 3.93 12.47
CA GLY A 248 -19.98 4.20 11.57
C GLY A 248 -18.91 3.11 11.56
N TYR A 249 -19.00 2.10 12.44
CA TYR A 249 -17.94 1.12 12.68
C TYR A 249 -16.59 1.77 13.04
N GLU A 250 -16.62 2.91 13.73
CA GLU A 250 -15.41 3.67 14.08
C GLU A 250 -14.53 2.89 15.07
N LEU A 251 -15.14 2.20 16.03
CA LEU A 251 -14.40 1.36 16.99
C LEU A 251 -13.78 0.16 16.26
N ALA A 252 -14.52 -0.46 15.33
CA ALA A 252 -14.00 -1.55 14.52
C ALA A 252 -12.87 -1.09 13.58
N ALA A 253 -12.97 0.12 13.01
CA ALA A 253 -11.91 0.72 12.19
C ALA A 253 -10.64 0.96 13.01
N GLN A 254 -10.76 1.48 14.23
CA GLN A 254 -9.62 1.65 15.13
C GLN A 254 -8.95 0.31 15.46
N VAL A 255 -9.73 -0.74 15.73
CA VAL A 255 -9.21 -2.10 15.93
C VAL A 255 -8.43 -2.58 14.71
N ALA A 256 -8.93 -2.36 13.49
CA ALA A 256 -8.24 -2.76 12.27
C ALA A 256 -6.90 -2.02 12.08
N VAL A 257 -6.84 -0.72 12.40
CA VAL A 257 -5.59 0.07 12.37
C VAL A 257 -4.58 -0.49 13.38
N ASN A 258 -4.99 -0.68 14.63
CA ASN A 258 -4.13 -1.20 15.70
C ASN A 258 -3.68 -2.65 15.41
N PHE A 259 -4.54 -3.49 14.84
CA PHE A 259 -4.21 -4.84 14.41
C PHE A 259 -3.16 -4.85 13.29
N SER A 260 -3.31 -3.97 12.29
CA SER A 260 -2.34 -3.87 11.19
C SER A 260 -0.94 -3.52 11.69
N ALA A 261 -0.85 -2.56 12.62
CA ALA A 261 0.41 -2.14 13.24
C ALA A 261 1.01 -3.25 14.12
N TRP A 262 0.19 -3.86 15.00
CA TRP A 262 0.61 -4.97 15.85
C TRP A 262 1.13 -6.15 15.03
N ARG A 263 0.41 -6.58 14.00
CA ARG A 263 0.81 -7.67 13.11
C ARG A 263 2.17 -7.40 12.48
N ARG A 264 2.43 -6.16 12.05
CA ARG A 264 3.71 -5.79 11.44
C ARG A 264 4.84 -5.89 12.46
N ALA A 265 4.64 -5.33 13.67
CA ALA A 265 5.62 -5.43 14.76
C ALA A 265 5.87 -6.89 15.17
N ALA A 266 4.81 -7.69 15.33
CA ALA A 266 4.89 -9.11 15.68
C ALA A 266 5.65 -9.93 14.63
N ALA A 267 5.43 -9.65 13.34
CA ALA A 267 6.19 -10.28 12.26
C ALA A 267 7.68 -9.96 12.38
N THR A 268 8.05 -8.69 12.54
CA THR A 268 9.44 -8.27 12.71
C THR A 268 10.06 -8.92 13.95
N MET A 269 9.36 -8.96 15.09
CA MET A 269 9.86 -9.61 16.30
C MET A 269 10.02 -11.13 16.16
N ARG A 270 9.17 -11.79 15.38
CA ARG A 270 9.32 -13.21 15.07
C ARG A 270 10.56 -13.45 14.21
N ASP A 271 10.73 -12.66 13.16
CA ASP A 271 11.82 -12.84 12.20
C ASP A 271 13.19 -12.50 12.83
N CYS A 272 13.27 -11.42 13.62
CA CYS A 272 14.52 -10.95 14.22
C CYS A 272 14.84 -11.58 15.59
N CYS A 273 13.83 -11.93 16.38
CA CYS A 273 14.01 -12.36 17.77
C CYS A 273 13.39 -13.72 18.09
N GLN A 274 12.88 -14.46 17.10
CA GLN A 274 12.22 -15.76 17.29
C GLN A 274 11.07 -15.69 18.31
N ALA A 275 10.41 -14.55 18.39
CA ALA A 275 9.25 -14.37 19.26
C ALA A 275 8.03 -15.13 18.72
N GLU A 276 7.29 -15.77 19.63
CA GLU A 276 6.07 -16.51 19.31
C GLU A 276 4.84 -15.72 19.79
N PHE A 277 3.88 -15.50 18.88
CA PHE A 277 2.64 -14.75 19.15
C PHE A 277 1.37 -15.56 18.84
N CYS A 278 1.49 -16.89 18.91
CA CYS A 278 0.45 -17.78 18.44
C CYS A 278 -0.78 -17.84 19.33
N GLU A 279 -0.63 -17.61 20.63
CA GLU A 279 -1.76 -17.57 21.55
C GLU A 279 -2.62 -16.33 21.31
N GLU A 280 -1.97 -15.17 21.17
CA GLU A 280 -2.60 -13.88 20.89
C GLU A 280 -3.32 -13.91 19.54
N LEU A 281 -2.67 -14.45 18.52
CA LEU A 281 -3.23 -14.51 17.17
C LEU A 281 -4.46 -15.43 17.10
N ARG A 282 -4.41 -16.61 17.75
CA ARG A 282 -5.58 -17.49 17.87
C ARG A 282 -6.73 -16.80 18.61
N ARG A 283 -6.43 -16.05 19.67
CA ARG A 283 -7.43 -15.30 20.43
C ARG A 283 -8.06 -14.18 19.59
N ILE A 284 -7.27 -13.43 18.81
CA ILE A 284 -7.75 -12.40 17.88
C ILE A 284 -8.67 -13.03 16.82
N VAL A 285 -8.29 -14.18 16.25
CA VAL A 285 -9.13 -14.90 15.28
C VAL A 285 -10.46 -15.31 15.89
N GLN A 286 -10.45 -15.93 17.06
CA GLN A 286 -11.66 -16.36 17.76
C GLN A 286 -12.61 -15.18 18.02
N LEU A 287 -12.08 -14.07 18.53
CA LEU A 287 -12.90 -12.91 18.90
C LEU A 287 -13.42 -12.14 17.70
N SER A 288 -12.65 -12.05 16.61
CA SER A 288 -13.04 -11.30 15.41
C SER A 288 -14.17 -11.96 14.60
N GLN A 289 -14.51 -13.22 14.88
CA GLN A 289 -15.64 -13.92 14.26
C GLN A 289 -17.02 -13.52 14.83
N VAL A 290 -17.06 -12.88 16.01
CA VAL A 290 -18.33 -12.66 16.75
C VAL A 290 -19.25 -11.66 16.06
N ARG A 291 -18.74 -10.49 15.64
CA ARG A 291 -19.52 -9.44 14.94
C ARG A 291 -19.61 -9.70 13.44
N GLN A 292 -20.49 -10.60 13.03
CA GLN A 292 -20.67 -10.94 11.62
C GLN A 292 -21.21 -9.81 10.74
N ASP A 293 -21.88 -8.83 11.35
CA ASP A 293 -22.42 -7.62 10.72
C ASP A 293 -21.32 -6.61 10.35
N SER A 294 -20.22 -6.57 11.10
CA SER A 294 -19.12 -5.63 10.88
C SER A 294 -18.22 -6.08 9.73
N HIS A 295 -18.32 -5.40 8.58
CA HIS A 295 -17.46 -5.66 7.42
C HIS A 295 -15.96 -5.53 7.76
N VAL A 296 -15.59 -4.49 8.51
CA VAL A 296 -14.20 -4.20 8.92
C VAL A 296 -13.61 -5.37 9.73
N MET A 297 -14.27 -5.75 10.84
CA MET A 297 -13.87 -6.91 11.65
C MET A 297 -13.67 -8.19 10.81
N ARG A 298 -14.56 -8.48 9.85
CA ARG A 298 -14.44 -9.69 9.01
C ARG A 298 -13.30 -9.62 7.99
N GLN A 299 -13.22 -8.53 7.23
CA GLN A 299 -12.28 -8.44 6.10
C GLN A 299 -10.87 -8.04 6.50
N ASP A 300 -10.74 -7.23 7.55
CA ASP A 300 -9.49 -6.54 7.87
C ASP A 300 -8.81 -7.16 9.08
N VAL A 301 -9.60 -7.65 10.03
CA VAL A 301 -9.10 -8.34 11.23
C VAL A 301 -9.14 -9.85 11.04
N TYR A 302 -10.33 -10.45 10.96
CA TYR A 302 -10.50 -11.92 10.95
C TYR A 302 -9.79 -12.60 9.77
N ARG A 303 -10.04 -12.15 8.54
CA ARG A 303 -9.44 -12.75 7.33
C ARG A 303 -7.92 -12.72 7.38
N VAL A 304 -7.35 -11.59 7.79
CA VAL A 304 -5.90 -11.38 7.85
C VAL A 304 -5.31 -12.16 9.04
N ALA A 305 -5.93 -12.09 10.22
CA ALA A 305 -5.49 -12.84 11.40
C ALA A 305 -5.51 -14.36 11.14
N SER A 306 -6.54 -14.87 10.47
CA SER A 306 -6.66 -16.30 10.11
C SER A 306 -5.55 -16.74 9.15
N TYR A 307 -5.20 -15.90 8.17
CA TYR A 307 -4.07 -16.15 7.29
C TYR A 307 -2.77 -16.29 8.09
N TYR A 308 -2.48 -15.34 8.98
CA TYR A 308 -1.26 -15.38 9.80
C TYR A 308 -1.29 -16.50 10.84
N ALA A 309 -2.44 -16.85 11.40
CA ALA A 309 -2.54 -17.98 12.33
C ALA A 309 -2.20 -19.29 11.65
N THR A 310 -2.59 -19.44 10.38
CA THR A 310 -2.19 -20.58 9.55
C THR A 310 -0.69 -20.58 9.27
N GLN A 311 -0.12 -19.42 8.93
CA GLN A 311 1.29 -19.29 8.57
C GLN A 311 2.25 -19.42 9.76
N TRP A 312 1.88 -18.89 10.92
CA TRP A 312 2.77 -18.79 12.08
C TRP A 312 2.63 -19.95 13.06
N CYS A 313 1.43 -20.55 13.13
CA CYS A 313 1.04 -21.41 14.25
C CYS A 313 0.63 -22.82 13.83
N ASP A 314 0.90 -23.20 12.57
CA ASP A 314 0.51 -24.46 11.95
C ASP A 314 -0.99 -24.80 12.14
N ALA A 315 -1.84 -23.78 12.27
CA ALA A 315 -3.25 -23.92 12.63
C ALA A 315 -4.17 -24.24 11.44
N ALA A 316 -3.64 -24.84 10.37
CA ALA A 316 -4.35 -25.03 9.10
C ALA A 316 -5.68 -25.79 9.24
N ASP A 317 -5.79 -26.70 10.21
CA ASP A 317 -6.96 -27.55 10.37
C ASP A 317 -8.02 -27.01 11.37
N SER A 318 -7.65 -26.09 12.27
CA SER A 318 -8.56 -25.63 13.33
C SER A 318 -9.34 -24.36 13.00
N LEU A 319 -9.04 -23.70 11.87
CA LEU A 319 -9.59 -22.38 11.51
C LEU A 319 -10.48 -22.38 10.26
N LYS A 320 -10.90 -23.54 9.76
CA LYS A 320 -11.86 -23.59 8.63
C LYS A 320 -13.15 -22.87 9.04
N ASP A 321 -13.48 -21.83 8.29
CA ASP A 321 -14.69 -21.03 8.48
C ASP A 321 -15.92 -21.93 8.30
N PRO A 322 -16.70 -22.21 9.35
CA PRO A 322 -17.87 -23.08 9.24
C PRO A 322 -18.93 -22.50 8.28
N ALA A 323 -18.93 -21.18 8.04
CA ALA A 323 -19.84 -20.55 7.08
C ALA A 323 -19.42 -20.78 5.61
N ALA A 324 -18.13 -21.01 5.34
CA ALA A 324 -17.67 -21.36 4.00
C ALA A 324 -18.08 -22.78 3.61
N GLU A 325 -18.21 -23.68 4.58
CA GLU A 325 -18.72 -25.04 4.34
C GLU A 325 -20.24 -25.08 4.12
N SER A 326 -21.00 -24.15 4.70
CA SER A 326 -22.47 -24.13 4.51
C SER A 326 -22.88 -23.68 3.10
N LYS A 327 -22.14 -22.77 2.46
CA LYS A 327 -22.43 -22.29 1.10
C LYS A 327 -22.15 -23.28 -0.03
N ASN A 328 -21.43 -24.37 0.25
CA ASN A 328 -21.14 -25.43 -0.71
C ASN A 328 -22.04 -26.67 -0.52
N ARG A 329 -23.00 -26.65 0.41
CA ARG A 329 -23.91 -27.78 0.70
C ARG A 329 -25.33 -27.61 0.15
N ASP A 330 -25.65 -26.46 -0.44
CA ASP A 330 -26.92 -26.17 -1.13
C ASP A 330 -26.67 -25.92 -2.63
#